data_AF-A0A3D3BZL7-F1
#
_entry.id   AF-A0A3D3BZL7-F1
#
_cell.length_a   1.000
_cell.length_b   1.000
_cell.length_c   1.000
_cell.angle_alpha   90.00
_cell.angle_beta   90.00
_cell.angle_gamma   90.00
#
_symmetry.space_group_name_H-M   'P 1'
#
loop_
_entity.id
_entity.type
_entity.pdbx_description
1 polymer ?
#
loop_
_entity_poly.entity_id
_entity_poly.type
_entity_poly.pdbx_seq_one_letter_code
_entity_poly.pdbx_strand_id
1 'polypeptide(L)'
;EAVAASVLGVDSGAATRGHRFHHNSDIPLGKAGAYEAVLRDQGKVIASLDKRREMIREQVLQEGDRLNATAVIDPDLLEEVTNLVEFPVALTGSFEEAFLAVPQEALILAMKSHQKCFYLTDSNGKLLPKFITISNIESTDPGQVIKGNERVIRPRLADAQFFYDTDKESPLESRQAALGKLIFQDKLGTVLDKSQRVGELATLIANQVDANPEHCQRAAQLSKCDLLTNMVGEFADLQGLMGSYYAEHDGEPGDVSKAIYEQYQPRFAGDAVPETLTGAVLAIADKLDSMVGLFGIGQPPTGSKDPFALRRAAIGLLRIIVEKQLSLDLGELIDASLKTYPADLLQAETRTQVFDFVLERFRAWYLDKGMSSEEFQSVFVLKPSRPLDFHLRINAVHAFYQLPEAKPLAAANKRVANILAKQDSSDSVLALDESLLSEPAEKTLATEVQQKELEVAPLFDHGQYTEGLKVLSGLNTSVDTFFDDVMVMTDDVAVKNNRLALLKQLQSLFLRSADISHLHKS
;
A
#
# COMPACT_ATOMS: atom_id res chain seq x y z
N GLU A 1 23.50 -47.09 14.51
CA GLU A 1 23.50 -46.92 15.98
C GLU A 1 22.76 -45.63 16.32
N ALA A 2 22.06 -45.57 17.45
CA ALA A 2 21.39 -44.34 17.88
C ALA A 2 22.44 -43.33 18.37
N VAL A 3 22.31 -42.06 17.96
CA VAL A 3 23.16 -40.98 18.46
C VAL A 3 22.56 -40.53 19.78
N ALA A 4 23.28 -40.75 20.89
CA ALA A 4 22.83 -40.37 22.22
C ALA A 4 22.68 -38.84 22.33
N ALA A 5 21.45 -38.39 22.52
CA ALA A 5 21.07 -37.01 22.75
C ALA A 5 19.78 -36.94 23.57
N SER A 6 19.55 -35.82 24.24
CA SER A 6 18.29 -35.52 24.90
C SER A 6 17.80 -34.17 24.41
N VAL A 7 16.58 -34.12 23.89
CA VAL A 7 15.96 -32.91 23.34
C VAL A 7 14.60 -32.73 23.96
N LEU A 8 14.35 -31.57 24.56
CA LEU A 8 13.08 -31.25 25.24
C LEU A 8 12.67 -32.30 26.30
N GLY A 9 13.65 -32.93 26.96
CA GLY A 9 13.41 -33.97 27.98
C GLY A 9 13.09 -35.36 27.41
N VAL A 10 13.26 -35.58 26.10
CA VAL A 10 13.11 -36.88 25.44
C VAL A 10 14.48 -37.40 25.01
N ASP A 11 14.85 -38.57 25.51
CA ASP A 11 16.10 -39.24 25.14
C ASP A 11 15.97 -39.91 23.76
N SER A 12 17.00 -39.77 22.95
CA SER A 12 17.14 -40.45 21.66
C SER A 12 17.18 -41.97 21.84
N GLY A 13 16.51 -42.70 20.96
CA GLY A 13 16.53 -44.17 20.98
C GLY A 13 16.33 -44.78 19.60
N ALA A 14 16.28 -46.11 19.56
CA ALA A 14 16.01 -46.89 18.35
C ALA A 14 14.51 -47.24 18.21
N ALA A 15 13.63 -46.53 18.89
CA ALA A 15 12.19 -46.69 18.81
C ALA A 15 11.54 -45.32 18.56
N THR A 16 10.41 -45.34 17.88
CA THR A 16 9.49 -44.21 17.77
C THR A 16 8.12 -44.62 18.30
N ARG A 17 7.12 -43.73 18.23
CA ARG A 17 5.77 -44.02 18.71
C ARG A 17 4.77 -43.64 17.63
N GLY A 18 3.78 -44.49 17.43
CA GLY A 18 2.69 -44.24 16.49
C GLY A 18 1.65 -43.26 17.03
N HIS A 19 0.64 -43.00 16.21
CA HIS A 19 -0.47 -42.10 16.50
C HIS A 19 -1.22 -42.52 17.76
N ARG A 20 -1.57 -41.56 18.61
CA ARG A 20 -2.17 -41.79 19.93
C ARG A 20 -3.46 -42.62 19.95
N PHE A 21 -4.21 -42.65 18.84
CA PHE A 21 -5.45 -43.42 18.73
C PHE A 21 -5.32 -44.66 17.83
N HIS A 22 -4.47 -44.61 16.81
CA HIS A 22 -4.37 -45.70 15.83
C HIS A 22 -3.28 -46.71 16.19
N HIS A 23 -2.22 -46.27 16.86
CA HIS A 23 -1.07 -47.11 17.22
C HIS A 23 -0.33 -46.53 18.43
N ASN A 24 -0.94 -46.59 19.61
CA ASN A 24 -0.38 -46.03 20.85
C ASN A 24 0.65 -46.95 21.53
N SER A 25 1.66 -47.34 20.76
CA SER A 25 2.75 -48.21 21.21
C SER A 25 4.05 -47.81 20.56
N ASP A 26 5.16 -48.21 21.20
CA ASP A 26 6.50 -48.01 20.66
C ASP A 26 6.69 -48.91 19.43
N ILE A 27 7.31 -48.35 18.40
CA ILE A 27 7.63 -49.00 17.14
C ILE A 27 9.15 -49.05 17.01
N PRO A 28 9.77 -50.23 17.04
CA PRO A 28 11.21 -50.36 16.88
C PRO A 28 11.64 -49.99 15.46
N LEU A 29 12.71 -49.21 15.34
CA LEU A 29 13.30 -48.78 14.08
C LEU A 29 14.55 -49.59 13.78
N GLY A 30 14.49 -50.44 12.75
CA GLY A 30 15.66 -51.21 12.30
C GLY A 30 16.75 -50.37 11.63
N LYS A 31 16.39 -49.23 11.04
CA LYS A 31 17.32 -48.25 10.42
C LYS A 31 16.67 -46.87 10.35
N ALA A 32 17.48 -45.81 10.47
CA ALA A 32 17.00 -44.42 10.47
C ALA A 32 16.18 -44.07 9.21
N GLY A 33 16.65 -44.48 8.02
CA GLY A 33 15.94 -44.20 6.75
C GLY A 33 14.57 -44.90 6.60
N ALA A 34 14.19 -45.80 7.51
CA ALA A 34 12.85 -46.41 7.51
C ALA A 34 11.83 -45.60 8.31
N TYR A 35 12.26 -44.58 9.06
CA TYR A 35 11.43 -43.81 10.01
C TYR A 35 10.10 -43.37 9.41
N GLU A 36 10.14 -42.67 8.28
CA GLU A 36 8.94 -42.10 7.65
C GLU A 36 7.98 -43.20 7.17
N ALA A 37 8.49 -44.24 6.52
CA ALA A 37 7.67 -45.34 6.02
C ALA A 37 7.05 -46.14 7.17
N VAL A 38 7.81 -46.42 8.24
CA VAL A 38 7.34 -47.13 9.42
C VAL A 38 6.24 -46.35 10.13
N LEU A 39 6.44 -45.03 10.33
CA LEU A 39 5.42 -44.18 10.93
C LEU A 39 4.16 -44.10 10.07
N ARG A 40 4.28 -43.99 8.75
CA ARG A 40 3.11 -43.96 7.85
C ARG A 40 2.34 -45.29 7.88
N ASP A 41 3.05 -46.39 7.63
CA ASP A 41 2.43 -47.69 7.31
C ASP A 41 1.98 -48.44 8.57
N GLN A 42 2.71 -48.31 9.69
CA GLN A 42 2.41 -48.98 10.96
C GLN A 42 1.90 -47.99 12.01
N GLY A 43 2.57 -46.84 12.12
CA GLY A 43 2.26 -45.85 13.14
C GLY A 43 1.05 -44.97 12.84
N LYS A 44 0.55 -44.96 11.59
CA LYS A 44 -0.47 -44.01 11.11
C LYS A 44 -0.10 -42.56 11.43
N VAL A 45 1.11 -42.15 11.07
CA VAL A 45 1.63 -40.77 11.20
C VAL A 45 2.34 -40.38 9.91
N ILE A 46 1.97 -39.23 9.34
CA ILE A 46 2.68 -38.64 8.20
C ILE A 46 3.78 -37.73 8.76
N ALA A 47 5.01 -38.24 8.85
CA ALA A 47 6.10 -37.52 9.51
C ALA A 47 6.57 -36.26 8.76
N SER A 48 6.55 -36.27 7.42
CA SER A 48 6.91 -35.10 6.61
C SER A 48 5.79 -34.08 6.61
N LEU A 49 6.09 -32.86 7.07
CA LEU A 49 5.16 -31.73 7.04
C LEU A 49 4.71 -31.41 5.61
N ASP A 50 5.63 -31.37 4.65
CA ASP A 50 5.29 -31.08 3.25
C ASP A 50 4.32 -32.12 2.66
N LYS A 51 4.58 -33.41 2.90
CA LYS A 51 3.66 -34.47 2.44
C LYS A 51 2.31 -34.41 3.12
N ARG A 52 2.28 -34.09 4.43
CA ARG A 52 1.03 -33.95 5.18
C ARG A 52 0.22 -32.77 4.69
N ARG A 53 0.87 -31.62 4.46
CA ARG A 53 0.25 -30.41 3.91
C ARG A 53 -0.37 -30.70 2.55
N GLU A 54 0.37 -31.36 1.68
CA GLU A 54 -0.11 -31.71 0.35
C GLU A 54 -1.27 -32.70 0.40
N MET A 55 -1.19 -33.71 1.27
CA MET A 55 -2.28 -34.66 1.49
C MET A 55 -3.56 -33.98 2.00
N ILE A 56 -3.45 -33.01 2.91
CA ILE A 56 -4.61 -32.21 3.36
C ILE A 56 -5.17 -31.41 2.19
N ARG A 57 -4.30 -30.72 1.43
CA ARG A 57 -4.69 -29.92 0.27
C ARG A 57 -5.47 -30.75 -0.75
N GLU A 58 -4.95 -31.90 -1.12
CA GLU A 58 -5.59 -32.83 -2.06
C GLU A 58 -6.95 -33.32 -1.55
N GLN A 59 -7.06 -33.71 -0.28
CA GLN A 59 -8.32 -34.17 0.29
C GLN A 59 -9.37 -33.05 0.36
N VAL A 60 -8.97 -31.81 0.71
CA VAL A 60 -9.88 -30.65 0.73
C VAL A 60 -10.41 -30.35 -0.67
N LEU A 61 -9.55 -30.41 -1.70
CA LEU A 61 -9.96 -30.24 -3.09
C LEU A 61 -10.93 -31.36 -3.53
N GLN A 62 -10.64 -32.61 -3.19
CA GLN A 62 -11.50 -33.74 -3.52
C GLN A 62 -12.90 -33.62 -2.88
N GLU A 63 -12.98 -33.14 -1.64
CA GLU A 63 -14.28 -32.87 -1.00
C GLU A 63 -15.04 -31.73 -1.70
N GLY A 64 -14.34 -30.70 -2.20
CA GLY A 64 -14.93 -29.67 -3.04
C GLY A 64 -15.50 -30.22 -4.35
N ASP A 65 -14.68 -30.96 -5.09
CA ASP A 65 -15.04 -31.59 -6.37
C ASP A 65 -16.26 -32.50 -6.23
N ARG A 66 -16.28 -33.34 -5.18
CA ARG A 66 -17.40 -34.23 -4.87
C ARG A 66 -18.73 -33.50 -4.72
N LEU A 67 -18.70 -32.24 -4.29
CA LEU A 67 -19.86 -31.41 -4.03
C LEU A 67 -20.17 -30.42 -5.16
N ASN A 68 -19.39 -30.44 -6.25
CA ASN A 68 -19.41 -29.42 -7.31
C ASN A 68 -19.25 -28.00 -6.73
N ALA A 69 -18.34 -27.85 -5.77
CA ALA A 69 -18.10 -26.61 -5.07
C ALA A 69 -16.61 -26.27 -5.06
N THR A 70 -16.29 -24.98 -4.97
CA THR A 70 -14.90 -24.53 -4.85
C THR A 70 -14.51 -24.57 -3.37
N ALA A 71 -13.61 -25.47 -2.99
CA ALA A 71 -13.01 -25.43 -1.66
C ALA A 71 -11.92 -24.36 -1.61
N VAL A 72 -12.08 -23.35 -0.76
CA VAL A 72 -11.10 -22.26 -0.64
C VAL A 72 -10.04 -22.61 0.40
N ILE A 73 -8.79 -22.70 -0.07
CA ILE A 73 -7.65 -23.10 0.75
C ILE A 73 -6.80 -21.86 1.06
N ASP A 74 -7.01 -21.31 2.25
CA ASP A 74 -6.15 -20.29 2.81
C ASP A 74 -4.79 -20.90 3.22
N PRO A 75 -3.65 -20.37 2.74
CA PRO A 75 -2.33 -20.94 3.02
C PRO A 75 -1.97 -21.00 4.50
N ASP A 76 -2.33 -19.96 5.27
CA ASP A 76 -2.01 -19.88 6.70
C ASP A 76 -2.85 -20.88 7.49
N LEU A 77 -4.13 -21.01 7.16
CA LEU A 77 -4.99 -22.04 7.73
C LEU A 77 -4.50 -23.45 7.39
N LEU A 78 -4.07 -23.68 6.13
CA LEU A 78 -3.54 -24.97 5.71
C LEU A 78 -2.29 -25.34 6.52
N GLU A 79 -1.39 -24.38 6.72
CA GLU A 79 -0.19 -24.56 7.54
C GLU A 79 -0.56 -24.84 9.01
N GLU A 80 -1.51 -24.08 9.58
CA GLU A 80 -1.98 -24.30 10.95
C GLU A 80 -2.59 -25.71 11.11
N VAL A 81 -3.51 -26.10 10.24
CA VAL A 81 -4.16 -27.43 10.28
C VAL A 81 -3.15 -28.56 10.09
N THR A 82 -2.15 -28.37 9.22
CA THR A 82 -1.05 -29.34 9.03
C THR A 82 -0.30 -29.61 10.34
N ASN A 83 -0.12 -28.60 11.18
CA ASN A 83 0.55 -28.71 12.47
C ASN A 83 -0.36 -29.23 13.59
N LEU A 84 -1.68 -29.29 13.39
CA LEU A 84 -2.65 -29.81 14.37
C LEU A 84 -2.89 -31.32 14.26
N VAL A 85 -2.57 -31.94 13.13
CA VAL A 85 -2.87 -33.35 12.86
C VAL A 85 -1.61 -34.10 12.45
N GLU A 86 -1.58 -35.40 12.74
CA GLU A 86 -0.51 -36.33 12.36
C GLU A 86 -0.94 -37.25 11.22
N PHE A 87 -2.24 -37.58 11.13
CA PHE A 87 -2.83 -38.42 10.09
C PHE A 87 -4.16 -37.82 9.60
N PRO A 88 -4.13 -37.02 8.52
CA PRO A 88 -5.27 -36.21 8.12
C PRO A 88 -6.36 -37.01 7.39
N VAL A 89 -7.60 -36.79 7.78
CA VAL A 89 -8.81 -37.26 7.09
C VAL A 89 -9.80 -36.09 6.95
N ALA A 90 -10.01 -35.61 5.73
CA ALA A 90 -10.98 -34.57 5.44
C ALA A 90 -12.41 -35.11 5.54
N LEU A 91 -13.28 -34.33 6.17
CA LEU A 91 -14.70 -34.64 6.34
C LEU A 91 -15.52 -33.39 6.06
N THR A 92 -16.56 -33.50 5.24
CA THR A 92 -17.51 -32.41 5.02
C THR A 92 -18.62 -32.44 6.07
N GLY A 93 -18.83 -31.30 6.72
CA GLY A 93 -20.03 -31.01 7.52
C GLY A 93 -20.90 -29.94 6.89
N SER A 94 -22.08 -29.75 7.47
CA SER A 94 -23.08 -28.78 7.05
C SER A 94 -23.57 -27.92 8.21
N PHE A 95 -24.08 -26.74 7.89
CA PHE A 95 -24.80 -25.88 8.82
C PHE A 95 -26.06 -25.35 8.14
N GLU A 96 -26.95 -24.70 8.87
CA GLU A 96 -28.23 -24.27 8.29
C GLU A 96 -28.08 -23.07 7.36
N GLU A 97 -28.81 -23.12 6.24
CA GLU A 97 -28.84 -22.04 5.24
C GLU A 97 -29.23 -20.68 5.81
N ALA A 98 -30.00 -20.65 6.90
CA ALA A 98 -30.38 -19.41 7.58
C ALA A 98 -29.18 -18.57 8.03
N PHE A 99 -28.03 -19.20 8.31
CA PHE A 99 -26.80 -18.46 8.65
C PHE A 99 -26.28 -17.62 7.49
N LEU A 100 -26.57 -17.98 6.24
CA LEU A 100 -26.13 -17.25 5.04
C LEU A 100 -26.76 -15.86 4.90
N ALA A 101 -27.67 -15.47 5.79
CA ALA A 101 -28.16 -14.09 5.91
C ALA A 101 -27.15 -13.16 6.62
N VAL A 102 -26.19 -13.72 7.34
CA VAL A 102 -25.07 -12.98 7.94
C VAL A 102 -24.02 -12.75 6.85
N PRO A 103 -23.32 -11.59 6.84
CA PRO A 103 -22.19 -11.36 5.96
C PRO A 103 -21.22 -12.55 5.95
N GLN A 104 -20.94 -13.05 4.75
CA GLN A 104 -20.18 -14.29 4.60
C GLN A 104 -18.78 -14.18 5.19
N GLU A 105 -18.17 -12.99 5.20
CA GLU A 105 -16.85 -12.75 5.78
C GLU A 105 -16.83 -13.02 7.28
N ALA A 106 -17.91 -12.70 7.99
CA ALA A 106 -18.05 -13.01 9.42
C ALA A 106 -18.17 -14.53 9.66
N LEU A 107 -18.95 -15.22 8.84
CA LEU A 107 -19.09 -16.68 8.91
C LEU A 107 -17.76 -17.37 8.58
N ILE A 108 -17.09 -16.95 7.51
CA ILE A 108 -15.78 -17.45 7.11
C ILE A 108 -14.77 -17.24 8.23
N LEU A 109 -14.71 -16.05 8.81
CA LEU A 109 -13.80 -15.75 9.91
C LEU A 109 -14.08 -16.65 11.12
N ALA A 110 -15.35 -16.80 11.53
CA ALA A 110 -15.73 -17.70 12.63
C ALA A 110 -15.34 -19.16 12.36
N MET A 111 -15.50 -19.66 11.13
CA MET A 111 -15.09 -21.02 10.76
C MET A 111 -13.56 -21.19 10.79
N LYS A 112 -12.82 -20.21 10.26
CA LYS A 112 -11.36 -20.22 10.22
C LYS A 112 -10.75 -20.07 11.61
N SER A 113 -11.12 -19.04 12.37
CA SER A 113 -10.48 -18.69 13.64
C SER A 113 -10.83 -19.66 14.76
N HIS A 114 -12.11 -20.04 14.88
CA HIS A 114 -12.60 -20.80 16.04
C HIS A 114 -12.59 -22.31 15.82
N GLN A 115 -12.73 -22.78 14.57
CA GLN A 115 -12.89 -24.22 14.26
C GLN A 115 -11.88 -24.78 13.26
N LYS A 116 -10.98 -23.95 12.71
CA LYS A 116 -9.94 -24.37 11.76
C LYS A 116 -10.49 -25.15 10.57
N CYS A 117 -11.68 -24.74 10.11
CA CYS A 117 -12.39 -25.38 9.01
C CYS A 117 -12.16 -24.62 7.70
N PHE A 118 -12.07 -25.35 6.59
CA PHE A 118 -12.09 -24.78 5.25
C PHE A 118 -13.54 -24.57 4.81
N TYR A 119 -13.80 -23.49 4.09
CA TYR A 119 -15.14 -23.16 3.60
C TYR A 119 -15.26 -23.46 2.11
N LEU A 120 -16.50 -23.61 1.64
CA LEU A 120 -16.80 -23.85 0.24
C LEU A 120 -17.63 -22.71 -0.34
N THR A 121 -17.38 -22.38 -1.59
CA THR A 121 -18.15 -21.42 -2.37
C THR A 121 -18.75 -22.05 -3.62
N ASP A 122 -19.80 -21.42 -4.15
CA ASP A 122 -20.30 -21.72 -5.48
C ASP A 122 -19.38 -21.14 -6.57
N SER A 123 -19.77 -21.28 -7.84
CA SER A 123 -19.02 -20.76 -8.99
C SER A 123 -18.92 -19.22 -9.04
N ASN A 124 -19.75 -18.51 -8.27
CA ASN A 124 -19.77 -17.05 -8.18
C ASN A 124 -19.03 -16.53 -6.92
N GLY A 125 -18.43 -17.43 -6.14
CA GLY A 125 -17.75 -17.06 -4.90
C GLY A 125 -18.69 -16.86 -3.70
N LYS A 126 -19.97 -17.23 -3.79
CA LYS A 126 -20.91 -17.15 -2.67
C LYS A 126 -20.72 -18.34 -1.74
N LEU A 127 -20.66 -18.06 -0.44
CA LEU A 127 -20.52 -19.09 0.59
C LEU A 127 -21.66 -20.13 0.54
N LEU A 128 -21.29 -21.41 0.59
CA LEU A 128 -22.21 -22.53 0.73
C LEU A 128 -22.39 -22.92 2.21
N PRO A 129 -23.53 -23.53 2.59
CA PRO A 129 -23.82 -23.94 3.98
C PRO A 129 -23.06 -25.21 4.39
N LYS A 130 -21.77 -25.26 4.06
CA LYS A 130 -20.89 -26.44 4.16
C LYS A 130 -19.48 -26.02 4.54
N PHE A 131 -18.79 -26.91 5.23
CA PHE A 131 -17.39 -26.74 5.62
C PHE A 131 -16.65 -28.07 5.57
N ILE A 132 -15.33 -28.01 5.50
CA ILE A 132 -14.45 -29.18 5.55
C ILE A 132 -13.59 -29.07 6.82
N THR A 133 -13.65 -30.09 7.66
CA THR A 133 -12.80 -30.25 8.84
C THR A 133 -11.78 -31.36 8.58
N ILE A 134 -10.60 -31.25 9.17
CA ILE A 134 -9.57 -32.29 9.09
C ILE A 134 -9.54 -33.04 10.43
N SER A 135 -10.02 -34.28 10.39
CA SER A 135 -9.89 -35.22 11.48
C SER A 135 -8.45 -35.73 11.58
N ASN A 136 -7.93 -35.83 12.81
CA ASN A 136 -6.68 -36.54 13.08
C ASN A 136 -6.90 -38.06 13.29
N ILE A 137 -8.11 -38.55 12.99
CA ILE A 137 -8.44 -39.97 13.08
C ILE A 137 -9.16 -40.45 11.83
N GLU A 138 -8.76 -41.63 11.35
CA GLU A 138 -9.56 -42.50 10.49
C GLU A 138 -10.63 -43.18 11.35
N SER A 139 -11.77 -42.50 11.54
CA SER A 139 -12.88 -43.00 12.38
C SER A 139 -13.59 -44.17 11.71
N THR A 140 -13.99 -45.17 12.50
CA THR A 140 -14.89 -46.24 12.06
C THR A 140 -16.34 -45.77 11.89
N ASP A 141 -16.70 -44.62 12.48
CA ASP A 141 -17.96 -43.92 12.27
C ASP A 141 -17.68 -42.43 11.97
N PRO A 142 -17.39 -42.10 10.69
CA PRO A 142 -17.16 -40.70 10.27
C PRO A 142 -18.40 -39.81 10.48
N GLY A 143 -19.60 -40.38 10.46
CA GLY A 143 -20.85 -39.63 10.64
C GLY A 143 -20.95 -38.99 12.04
N GLN A 144 -20.44 -39.66 13.08
CA GLN A 144 -20.37 -39.08 14.43
C GLN A 144 -19.35 -37.94 14.51
N VAL A 145 -18.22 -38.06 13.80
CA VAL A 145 -17.22 -36.99 13.75
C VAL A 145 -17.81 -35.76 13.06
N ILE A 146 -18.50 -35.96 11.93
CA ILE A 146 -19.20 -34.88 11.21
C ILE A 146 -20.22 -34.20 12.13
N LYS A 147 -21.18 -34.95 12.69
CA LYS A 147 -22.19 -34.40 13.62
C LYS A 147 -21.59 -33.68 14.82
N GLY A 148 -20.47 -34.21 15.34
CA GLY A 148 -19.72 -33.59 16.43
C GLY A 148 -19.21 -32.21 16.04
N ASN A 149 -18.59 -32.07 14.87
CA ASN A 149 -18.10 -30.79 14.36
C ASN A 149 -19.26 -29.83 14.02
N GLU A 150 -20.34 -30.32 13.39
CA GLU A 150 -21.55 -29.51 13.13
C GLU A 150 -22.14 -28.94 14.42
N ARG A 151 -22.17 -29.72 15.50
CA ARG A 151 -22.64 -29.26 16.81
C ARG A 151 -21.75 -28.18 17.42
N VAL A 152 -20.44 -28.19 17.14
CA VAL A 152 -19.48 -27.22 17.70
C VAL A 152 -19.40 -25.94 16.88
N ILE A 153 -19.54 -26.02 15.56
CA ILE A 153 -19.50 -24.83 14.68
C ILE A 153 -20.77 -23.99 14.84
N ARG A 154 -21.92 -24.63 15.04
CA ARG A 154 -23.23 -23.97 15.07
C ARG A 154 -23.34 -22.86 16.12
N PRO A 155 -22.93 -23.04 17.40
CA PRO A 155 -22.88 -21.94 18.36
C PRO A 155 -22.04 -20.76 17.90
N ARG A 156 -20.92 -20.98 17.20
CA ARG A 156 -20.04 -19.90 16.71
C ARG A 156 -20.68 -19.09 15.60
N LEU A 157 -21.43 -19.74 14.71
CA LEU A 157 -22.19 -19.06 13.66
C LEU A 157 -23.42 -18.35 14.26
N ALA A 158 -24.03 -18.93 15.30
CA ALA A 158 -25.11 -18.30 16.05
C ALA A 158 -24.65 -17.05 16.79
N ASP A 159 -23.45 -17.04 17.37
CA ASP A 159 -22.86 -15.84 17.99
C ASP A 159 -22.71 -14.71 16.94
N ALA A 160 -22.14 -15.02 15.77
CA ALA A 160 -22.01 -14.04 14.68
C ALA A 160 -23.37 -13.52 14.19
N GLN A 161 -24.36 -14.41 14.01
CA GLN A 161 -25.72 -14.02 13.66
C GLN A 161 -26.35 -13.11 14.72
N PHE A 162 -26.21 -13.48 15.98
CA PHE A 162 -26.74 -12.69 17.10
C PHE A 162 -26.14 -11.29 17.12
N PHE A 163 -24.82 -11.15 16.95
CA PHE A 163 -24.18 -9.83 16.88
C PHE A 163 -24.69 -9.02 15.69
N TYR A 164 -24.77 -9.63 14.50
CA TYR A 164 -25.24 -8.95 13.30
C TYR A 164 -26.70 -8.47 13.43
N ASP A 165 -27.58 -9.33 13.92
CA ASP A 165 -28.99 -9.02 14.10
C ASP A 165 -29.19 -7.94 15.18
N THR A 166 -28.49 -8.05 16.31
CA THR A 166 -28.51 -7.05 17.37
C THR A 166 -28.01 -5.69 16.87
N ASP A 167 -26.92 -5.68 16.10
CA ASP A 167 -26.33 -4.44 15.62
C ASP A 167 -27.25 -3.70 14.63
N LYS A 168 -28.03 -4.43 13.82
CA LYS A 168 -29.02 -3.87 12.88
C LYS A 168 -30.26 -3.28 13.55
N GLU A 169 -30.51 -3.55 14.83
CA GLU A 169 -31.65 -2.96 15.56
C GLU A 169 -31.51 -1.45 15.76
N SER A 170 -30.30 -0.91 15.62
CA SER A 170 -30.01 0.52 15.74
C SER A 170 -29.15 1.00 14.57
N PRO A 171 -29.48 2.15 13.94
CA PRO A 171 -28.74 2.63 12.79
C PRO A 171 -27.29 2.94 13.15
N LEU A 172 -26.37 2.77 12.22
CA LEU A 172 -24.93 2.95 12.36
C LEU A 172 -24.61 4.34 12.92
N GLU A 173 -25.28 5.39 12.44
CA GLU A 173 -25.09 6.77 12.87
C GLU A 173 -25.35 6.99 14.37
N SER A 174 -26.23 6.18 15.00
CA SER A 174 -26.55 6.32 16.43
C SER A 174 -25.33 6.10 17.33
N ARG A 175 -24.28 5.44 16.81
CA ARG A 175 -23.02 5.15 17.51
C ARG A 175 -22.03 6.32 17.45
N GLN A 176 -22.25 7.31 16.58
CA GLN A 176 -21.29 8.38 16.33
C GLN A 176 -20.91 9.16 17.60
N ALA A 177 -21.88 9.54 18.43
CA ALA A 177 -21.63 10.31 19.66
C ALA A 177 -20.76 9.52 20.66
N ALA A 178 -20.87 8.20 20.70
CA ALA A 178 -20.08 7.35 21.59
C ALA A 178 -18.61 7.23 21.15
N LEU A 179 -18.27 7.58 19.90
CA LEU A 179 -16.86 7.70 19.46
C LEU A 179 -16.09 8.77 20.24
N GLY A 180 -16.79 9.72 20.87
CA GLY A 180 -16.20 10.71 21.79
C GLY A 180 -15.66 10.10 23.09
N LYS A 181 -15.86 8.80 23.33
CA LYS A 181 -15.27 8.06 24.46
C LYS A 181 -14.03 7.25 24.05
N LEU A 182 -13.80 7.07 22.75
CA LEU A 182 -12.66 6.32 22.23
C LEU A 182 -11.52 7.30 21.99
N ILE A 183 -10.43 7.14 22.73
CA ILE A 183 -9.22 7.94 22.52
C ILE A 183 -8.60 7.51 21.19
N PHE A 184 -8.45 8.46 20.26
CA PHE A 184 -7.65 8.25 19.06
C PHE A 184 -6.17 8.35 19.41
N GLN A 185 -5.80 9.45 20.08
CA GLN A 185 -4.44 9.70 20.57
C GLN A 185 -4.53 10.76 21.68
N ASP A 186 -3.83 10.56 22.80
CA ASP A 186 -3.95 11.38 24.03
C ASP A 186 -3.90 12.91 23.83
N LYS A 187 -3.10 13.40 22.86
CA LYS A 187 -2.96 14.82 22.50
C LYS A 187 -3.85 15.26 21.33
N LEU A 188 -4.33 14.33 20.50
CA LEU A 188 -5.14 14.63 19.30
C LEU A 188 -6.65 14.42 19.51
N GLY A 189 -7.03 13.94 20.69
CA GLY A 189 -8.41 13.76 21.11
C GLY A 189 -8.98 12.38 20.78
N THR A 190 -10.27 12.37 20.52
CA THR A 190 -11.10 11.17 20.37
C THR A 190 -11.24 10.76 18.91
N VAL A 191 -11.79 9.56 18.69
CA VAL A 191 -12.15 9.09 17.34
C VAL A 191 -13.24 9.98 16.74
N LEU A 192 -14.13 10.56 17.55
CA LEU A 192 -15.11 11.55 17.09
C LEU A 192 -14.44 12.82 16.59
N ASP A 193 -13.49 13.37 17.35
CA ASP A 193 -12.74 14.58 16.96
C ASP A 193 -12.00 14.33 15.64
N LYS A 194 -11.39 13.15 15.48
CA LYS A 194 -10.76 12.74 14.23
C LYS A 194 -11.78 12.66 13.08
N SER A 195 -12.91 11.99 13.27
CA SER A 195 -13.95 11.85 12.24
C SER A 195 -14.47 13.21 11.74
N GLN A 196 -14.58 14.20 12.63
CA GLN A 196 -14.97 15.56 12.28
C GLN A 196 -13.91 16.25 11.40
N ARG A 197 -12.64 16.27 11.83
CA ARG A 197 -11.53 16.85 11.04
C ARG A 197 -11.40 16.18 9.67
N VAL A 198 -11.50 14.85 9.64
CA VAL A 198 -11.46 14.06 8.39
C VAL A 198 -12.61 14.46 7.47
N GLY A 199 -13.82 14.66 7.98
CA GLY A 199 -14.96 15.12 7.19
C GLY A 199 -14.73 16.49 6.55
N GLU A 200 -14.26 17.47 7.33
CA GLU A 200 -13.92 18.81 6.82
C GLU A 200 -12.88 18.74 5.69
N LEU A 201 -11.83 17.94 5.89
CA LEU A 201 -10.79 17.73 4.89
C LEU A 201 -11.30 16.98 3.65
N ALA A 202 -12.13 15.94 3.83
CA ALA A 202 -12.75 15.20 2.73
C ALA A 202 -13.64 16.12 1.87
N THR A 203 -14.44 16.99 2.49
CA THR A 203 -15.28 17.97 1.78
C THR A 203 -14.42 18.92 0.93
N LEU A 204 -13.29 19.40 1.47
CA LEU A 204 -12.37 20.25 0.71
C LEU A 204 -11.75 19.52 -0.47
N ILE A 205 -11.27 18.30 -0.26
CA ILE A 205 -10.67 17.47 -1.32
C ILE A 205 -11.72 17.16 -2.40
N ALA A 206 -12.96 16.83 -2.01
CA ALA A 206 -14.04 16.51 -2.94
C ALA A 206 -14.28 17.62 -3.96
N ASN A 207 -14.27 18.88 -3.51
CA ASN A 207 -14.42 20.06 -4.36
C ASN A 207 -13.27 20.26 -5.37
N GLN A 208 -12.11 19.64 -5.16
CA GLN A 208 -10.98 19.71 -6.09
C GLN A 208 -10.96 18.58 -7.13
N VAL A 209 -11.75 17.52 -6.93
CA VAL A 209 -11.69 16.29 -7.75
C VAL A 209 -13.05 15.86 -8.31
N ASP A 210 -14.04 16.76 -8.33
CA ASP A 210 -15.40 16.50 -8.79
C ASP A 210 -16.10 15.32 -8.08
N ALA A 211 -15.74 15.05 -6.82
CA ALA A 211 -16.48 14.11 -5.98
C ALA A 211 -17.69 14.80 -5.33
N ASN A 212 -18.70 14.03 -4.92
CA ASN A 212 -19.82 14.59 -4.18
C ASN A 212 -19.38 14.96 -2.74
N PRO A 213 -19.33 16.25 -2.36
CA PRO A 213 -18.84 16.65 -1.04
C PRO A 213 -19.75 16.19 0.10
N GLU A 214 -21.07 16.14 -0.11
CA GLU A 214 -22.04 15.67 0.89
C GLU A 214 -21.83 14.18 1.19
N HIS A 215 -21.61 13.37 0.15
CA HIS A 215 -21.32 11.95 0.31
C HIS A 215 -19.97 11.73 1.02
N CYS A 216 -18.94 12.53 0.70
CA CYS A 216 -17.64 12.44 1.36
C CYS A 216 -17.73 12.81 2.85
N GLN A 217 -18.48 13.87 3.18
CA GLN A 217 -18.75 14.26 4.56
C GLN A 217 -19.54 13.18 5.31
N ARG A 218 -20.59 12.63 4.69
CA ARG A 218 -21.42 11.58 5.28
C ARG A 218 -20.62 10.30 5.52
N ALA A 219 -19.80 9.89 4.56
CA ALA A 219 -18.91 8.74 4.71
C ALA A 219 -17.92 8.95 5.88
N ALA A 220 -17.33 10.14 6.03
CA ALA A 220 -16.46 10.46 7.15
C ALA A 220 -17.16 10.37 8.52
N GLN A 221 -18.42 10.83 8.61
CA GLN A 221 -19.24 10.75 9.83
C GLN A 221 -19.49 9.30 10.27
N LEU A 222 -19.74 8.40 9.31
CA LEU A 222 -20.06 6.99 9.57
C LEU A 222 -18.82 6.10 9.67
N SER A 223 -17.69 6.56 9.11
CA SER A 223 -16.47 5.79 8.84
C SER A 223 -15.92 4.95 10.01
N LYS A 224 -16.13 5.39 11.25
CA LYS A 224 -15.61 4.72 12.46
C LYS A 224 -16.71 4.23 13.40
N CYS A 225 -17.98 4.37 13.02
CA CYS A 225 -19.11 4.03 13.89
C CYS A 225 -19.20 2.51 14.15
N ASP A 226 -18.67 1.70 13.25
CA ASP A 226 -18.68 0.24 13.39
C ASP A 226 -17.72 -0.28 14.46
N LEU A 227 -16.72 0.51 14.89
CA LEU A 227 -15.85 0.20 16.02
C LEU A 227 -16.63 -0.04 17.34
N LEU A 228 -17.87 0.44 17.41
CA LEU A 228 -18.77 0.31 18.55
C LEU A 228 -19.84 -0.78 18.37
N THR A 229 -19.76 -1.56 17.29
CA THR A 229 -20.69 -2.67 17.03
C THR A 229 -20.22 -3.93 17.76
N ASN A 230 -21.17 -4.79 18.14
CA ASN A 230 -20.83 -6.07 18.78
C ASN A 230 -20.02 -6.95 17.82
N MET A 231 -20.37 -6.93 16.53
CA MET A 231 -19.66 -7.69 15.50
C MET A 231 -18.18 -7.31 15.44
N VAL A 232 -17.82 -6.02 15.39
CA VAL A 232 -16.41 -5.60 15.37
C VAL A 232 -15.73 -5.80 16.73
N GLY A 233 -16.49 -5.73 17.83
CA GLY A 233 -16.00 -6.07 19.17
C GLY A 233 -15.50 -7.52 19.28
N GLU A 234 -16.22 -8.46 18.66
CA GLU A 234 -15.80 -9.88 18.57
C GLU A 234 -14.78 -10.12 17.45
N PHE A 235 -15.00 -9.51 16.29
CA PHE A 235 -14.25 -9.74 15.05
C PHE A 235 -13.61 -8.43 14.56
N ALA A 236 -12.56 -7.98 15.25
CA ALA A 236 -11.88 -6.71 14.96
C ALA A 236 -11.38 -6.58 13.52
N ASP A 237 -11.04 -7.70 12.86
CA ASP A 237 -10.60 -7.73 11.47
C ASP A 237 -11.69 -7.33 10.46
N LEU A 238 -12.97 -7.31 10.87
CA LEU A 238 -14.09 -6.93 10.03
C LEU A 238 -14.44 -5.42 10.10
N GLN A 239 -13.63 -4.62 10.80
CA GLN A 239 -13.79 -3.17 10.82
C GLN A 239 -13.76 -2.57 9.39
N GLY A 240 -14.51 -1.49 9.19
CA GLY A 240 -14.79 -0.90 7.88
C GLY A 240 -15.76 -1.72 7.04
N LEU A 241 -15.56 -3.03 6.94
CA LEU A 241 -16.42 -3.92 6.16
C LEU A 241 -17.81 -4.01 6.78
N MET A 242 -17.90 -4.25 8.09
CA MET A 242 -19.19 -4.26 8.77
C MET A 242 -19.85 -2.89 8.77
N GLY A 243 -19.09 -1.81 8.92
CA GLY A 243 -19.61 -0.46 8.72
C GLY A 243 -20.26 -0.25 7.35
N SER A 244 -19.68 -0.83 6.29
CA SER A 244 -20.27 -0.81 4.94
C SER A 244 -21.61 -1.54 4.88
N TYR A 245 -21.69 -2.77 5.41
CA TYR A 245 -22.93 -3.55 5.46
C TYR A 245 -24.03 -2.86 6.28
N TYR A 246 -23.68 -2.25 7.41
CA TYR A 246 -24.64 -1.54 8.25
C TYR A 246 -25.13 -0.24 7.59
N ALA A 247 -24.24 0.52 6.95
CA ALA A 247 -24.64 1.70 6.18
C ALA A 247 -25.58 1.34 5.03
N GLU A 248 -25.31 0.26 4.30
CA GLU A 248 -26.18 -0.23 3.24
C GLU A 248 -27.56 -0.67 3.78
N HIS A 249 -27.57 -1.41 4.90
CA HIS A 249 -28.80 -1.80 5.60
C HIS A 249 -29.64 -0.57 6.01
N ASP A 250 -29.00 0.50 6.46
CA ASP A 250 -29.66 1.72 6.91
C ASP A 250 -30.12 2.63 5.76
N GLY A 251 -29.83 2.26 4.51
CA GLY A 251 -30.27 2.97 3.31
C GLY A 251 -29.35 4.12 2.88
N GLU A 252 -28.08 4.13 3.33
CA GLU A 252 -27.09 5.10 2.86
C GLU A 252 -26.80 4.92 1.36
N PRO A 253 -26.39 5.99 0.65
CA PRO A 253 -25.95 5.88 -0.74
C PRO A 253 -24.86 4.81 -0.92
N GLY A 254 -24.89 4.10 -2.05
CA GLY A 254 -23.98 2.98 -2.28
C GLY A 254 -22.49 3.36 -2.27
N ASP A 255 -22.15 4.56 -2.72
CA ASP A 255 -20.77 5.07 -2.67
C ASP A 255 -20.34 5.49 -1.25
N VAL A 256 -21.26 6.02 -0.43
CA VAL A 256 -21.04 6.27 1.01
C VAL A 256 -20.76 4.96 1.74
N SER A 257 -21.61 3.95 1.52
CA SER A 257 -21.47 2.63 2.14
C SER A 257 -20.13 1.98 1.76
N LYS A 258 -19.76 2.00 0.48
CA LYS A 258 -18.46 1.47 0.02
C LYS A 258 -17.28 2.25 0.59
N ALA A 259 -17.35 3.58 0.66
CA ALA A 259 -16.28 4.43 1.15
C ALA A 259 -15.86 4.10 2.60
N ILE A 260 -16.80 3.65 3.45
CA ILE A 260 -16.52 3.23 4.83
C ILE A 260 -15.55 2.04 4.87
N TYR A 261 -15.61 1.12 3.91
CA TYR A 261 -14.61 0.06 3.81
C TYR A 261 -13.35 0.53 3.07
N GLU A 262 -13.52 1.25 1.96
CA GLU A 262 -12.43 1.68 1.09
C GLU A 262 -11.45 2.67 1.77
N GLN A 263 -11.86 3.39 2.82
CA GLN A 263 -10.98 4.30 3.56
C GLN A 263 -9.66 3.65 4.02
N TYR A 264 -9.69 2.34 4.28
CA TYR A 264 -8.53 1.57 4.75
C TYR A 264 -7.58 1.17 3.61
N GLN A 265 -8.04 1.26 2.36
CA GLN A 265 -7.25 0.92 1.19
C GLN A 265 -6.24 2.03 0.83
N PRO A 266 -5.10 1.67 0.21
CA PRO A 266 -4.52 0.33 0.20
C PRO A 266 -3.96 -0.07 1.58
N ARG A 267 -4.23 -1.28 2.05
CA ARG A 267 -3.87 -1.77 3.40
C ARG A 267 -2.47 -2.38 3.50
N PHE A 268 -1.87 -2.74 2.36
CA PHE A 268 -0.52 -3.28 2.26
C PHE A 268 0.03 -3.06 0.83
N ALA A 269 1.31 -3.39 0.62
CA ALA A 269 1.94 -3.26 -0.69
C ALA A 269 1.25 -4.19 -1.71
N GLY A 270 0.76 -3.63 -2.82
CA GLY A 270 0.02 -4.37 -3.83
C GLY A 270 -1.50 -4.48 -3.60
N ASP A 271 -2.02 -3.99 -2.47
CA ASP A 271 -3.48 -3.89 -2.27
C ASP A 271 -4.09 -2.88 -3.26
N ALA A 272 -5.38 -3.04 -3.57
CA ALA A 272 -6.10 -2.14 -4.46
C ALA A 272 -6.24 -0.73 -3.85
N VAL A 273 -6.32 0.30 -4.69
CA VAL A 273 -6.81 1.62 -4.30
C VAL A 273 -8.35 1.61 -4.27
N PRO A 274 -9.02 2.51 -3.52
CA PRO A 274 -10.47 2.64 -3.50
C PRO A 274 -11.09 2.60 -4.90
N GLU A 275 -12.19 1.87 -5.09
CA GLU A 275 -12.88 1.84 -6.39
C GLU A 275 -13.62 3.16 -6.59
N THR A 276 -14.36 3.60 -5.57
CA THR A 276 -15.16 4.83 -5.63
C THR A 276 -14.31 6.09 -5.41
N LEU A 277 -14.76 7.20 -5.99
CA LEU A 277 -14.13 8.49 -5.76
C LEU A 277 -14.38 9.00 -4.32
N THR A 278 -15.57 8.77 -3.78
CA THR A 278 -15.91 9.05 -2.38
C THR A 278 -14.97 8.33 -1.41
N GLY A 279 -14.68 7.03 -1.66
CA GLY A 279 -13.72 6.26 -0.90
C GLY A 279 -12.28 6.74 -1.08
N ALA A 280 -11.88 7.14 -2.29
CA ALA A 280 -10.57 7.73 -2.55
C ALA A 280 -10.35 9.02 -1.75
N VAL A 281 -11.34 9.92 -1.74
CA VAL A 281 -11.32 11.17 -0.98
C VAL A 281 -11.23 10.90 0.53
N LEU A 282 -12.09 10.02 1.05
CA LEU A 282 -12.07 9.66 2.48
C LEU A 282 -10.74 9.02 2.90
N ALA A 283 -10.20 8.11 2.07
CA ALA A 283 -8.92 7.45 2.32
C ALA A 283 -7.75 8.44 2.33
N ILE A 284 -7.73 9.44 1.44
CA ILE A 284 -6.71 10.51 1.43
C ILE A 284 -6.84 11.36 2.70
N ALA A 285 -8.06 11.80 3.04
CA ALA A 285 -8.31 12.64 4.19
C ALA A 285 -7.90 11.97 5.52
N ASP A 286 -8.30 10.72 5.75
CA ASP A 286 -7.97 9.98 6.99
C ASP A 286 -6.45 9.75 7.16
N LYS A 287 -5.77 9.40 6.07
CA LYS A 287 -4.32 9.19 6.06
C LYS A 287 -3.57 10.50 6.29
N LEU A 288 -4.02 11.59 5.67
CA LEU A 288 -3.39 12.89 5.80
C LEU A 288 -3.60 13.49 7.20
N ASP A 289 -4.81 13.46 7.76
CA ASP A 289 -5.08 13.88 9.15
C ASP A 289 -4.14 13.17 10.12
N SER A 290 -4.06 11.84 10.01
CA SER A 290 -3.21 11.05 10.90
C SER A 290 -1.72 11.44 10.79
N MET A 291 -1.22 11.69 9.58
CA MET A 291 0.17 12.13 9.39
C MET A 291 0.41 13.53 9.95
N VAL A 292 -0.48 14.49 9.66
CA VAL A 292 -0.36 15.87 10.13
C VAL A 292 -0.42 15.93 11.65
N GLY A 293 -1.40 15.27 12.26
CA GLY A 293 -1.54 15.20 13.71
C GLY A 293 -0.33 14.58 14.39
N LEU A 294 0.12 13.39 13.96
CA LEU A 294 1.20 12.66 14.60
C LEU A 294 2.57 13.35 14.44
N PHE A 295 2.88 13.91 13.27
CA PHE A 295 4.06 14.74 13.12
C PHE A 295 3.97 15.99 14.00
N GLY A 296 2.81 16.65 14.00
CA GLY A 296 2.66 17.92 14.72
C GLY A 296 2.74 17.82 16.23
N ILE A 297 2.47 16.65 16.83
CA ILE A 297 2.71 16.43 18.26
C ILE A 297 4.09 15.83 18.59
N GLY A 298 4.99 15.76 17.60
CA GLY A 298 6.35 15.25 17.75
C GLY A 298 6.45 13.72 17.81
N GLN A 299 5.55 13.00 17.13
CA GLN A 299 5.56 11.53 17.03
C GLN A 299 5.73 11.00 15.58
N PRO A 300 6.75 11.46 14.82
CA PRO A 300 7.04 10.88 13.52
C PRO A 300 7.57 9.43 13.67
N PRO A 301 7.52 8.62 12.59
CA PRO A 301 8.11 7.28 12.62
C PRO A 301 9.64 7.36 12.71
N THR A 302 10.27 6.50 13.52
CA THR A 302 11.72 6.56 13.82
C THR A 302 12.43 5.27 13.48
N GLY A 303 13.56 5.34 12.76
CA GLY A 303 14.37 4.15 12.41
C GLY A 303 13.52 3.05 11.77
N SER A 304 13.49 1.85 12.35
CA SER A 304 12.61 0.76 11.90
C SER A 304 11.18 0.82 12.49
N LYS A 305 10.94 1.63 13.53
CA LYS A 305 9.65 1.70 14.23
C LYS A 305 8.68 2.63 13.53
N ASP A 306 7.49 2.10 13.24
CA ASP A 306 6.36 2.85 12.69
C ASP A 306 5.05 2.33 13.34
N PRO A 307 4.81 2.65 14.62
CA PRO A 307 3.71 2.07 15.39
C PRO A 307 2.32 2.44 14.86
N PHE A 308 2.21 3.56 14.12
CA PHE A 308 0.97 4.05 13.53
C PHE A 308 0.90 3.80 12.01
N ALA A 309 1.82 3.00 11.46
CA ALA A 309 1.91 2.66 10.05
C ALA A 309 1.90 3.89 9.10
N LEU A 310 2.52 5.00 9.50
CA LEU A 310 2.53 6.26 8.74
C LEU A 310 3.25 6.14 7.40
N ARG A 311 4.28 5.28 7.28
CA ARG A 311 4.96 5.03 6.00
C ARG A 311 4.02 4.38 5.01
N ARG A 312 3.20 3.45 5.50
CA ARG A 312 2.18 2.75 4.72
C ARG A 312 1.05 3.70 4.33
N ALA A 313 0.61 4.55 5.26
CA ALA A 313 -0.38 5.59 4.98
C ALA A 313 0.11 6.56 3.91
N ALA A 314 1.35 7.04 4.01
CA ALA A 314 1.95 7.97 3.05
C ALA A 314 2.03 7.38 1.64
N ILE A 315 2.56 6.15 1.48
CA ILE A 315 2.57 5.51 0.16
C ILE A 315 1.16 5.20 -0.35
N GLY A 316 0.23 4.85 0.54
CA GLY A 316 -1.18 4.64 0.17
C GLY A 316 -1.83 5.91 -0.38
N LEU A 317 -1.64 7.05 0.30
CA LEU A 317 -2.12 8.36 -0.16
C LEU A 317 -1.56 8.69 -1.56
N LEU A 318 -0.26 8.52 -1.75
CA LEU A 318 0.39 8.79 -3.04
C LEU A 318 -0.14 7.90 -4.16
N ARG A 319 -0.30 6.60 -3.89
CA ARG A 319 -0.88 5.64 -4.83
C ARG A 319 -2.30 6.03 -5.23
N ILE A 320 -3.14 6.43 -4.28
CA ILE A 320 -4.51 6.86 -4.58
C ILE A 320 -4.48 8.06 -5.53
N ILE A 321 -3.70 9.11 -5.23
CA ILE A 321 -3.61 10.31 -6.05
C ILE A 321 -3.11 9.98 -7.47
N VAL A 322 -2.07 9.16 -7.59
CA VAL A 322 -1.46 8.83 -8.88
C VAL A 322 -2.34 7.87 -9.70
N GLU A 323 -2.79 6.76 -9.11
CA GLU A 323 -3.55 5.72 -9.83
C GLU A 323 -4.96 6.21 -10.21
N LYS A 324 -5.55 7.14 -9.46
CA LYS A 324 -6.81 7.81 -9.82
C LYS A 324 -6.62 9.09 -10.64
N GLN A 325 -5.38 9.47 -10.95
CA GLN A 325 -5.04 10.67 -11.71
C GLN A 325 -5.66 11.96 -11.13
N LEU A 326 -5.59 12.11 -9.81
CA LEU A 326 -6.13 13.28 -9.10
C LEU A 326 -5.12 14.43 -9.15
N SER A 327 -5.56 15.58 -9.66
CA SER A 327 -4.73 16.80 -9.73
C SER A 327 -4.75 17.57 -8.41
N LEU A 328 -4.26 16.92 -7.34
CA LEU A 328 -4.23 17.44 -5.98
C LEU A 328 -2.85 18.00 -5.62
N ASP A 329 -2.82 19.16 -4.97
CA ASP A 329 -1.59 19.76 -4.42
C ASP A 329 -1.39 19.33 -2.97
N LEU A 330 -0.31 18.59 -2.69
CA LEU A 330 -0.03 18.05 -1.36
C LEU A 330 0.20 19.17 -0.33
N GLY A 331 0.81 20.29 -0.72
CA GLY A 331 1.03 21.42 0.16
C GLY A 331 -0.28 22.05 0.60
N GLU A 332 -1.20 22.27 -0.34
CA GLU A 332 -2.54 22.79 -0.04
C GLU A 332 -3.34 21.85 0.86
N LEU A 333 -3.26 20.54 0.62
CA LEU A 333 -3.95 19.56 1.47
C LEU A 333 -3.39 19.50 2.89
N ILE A 334 -2.07 19.60 3.05
CA ILE A 334 -1.43 19.70 4.37
C ILE A 334 -1.87 20.98 5.07
N ASP A 335 -1.87 22.12 4.37
CA ASP A 335 -2.31 23.41 4.90
C ASP A 335 -3.80 23.39 5.31
N ALA A 336 -4.64 22.67 4.57
CA ALA A 336 -6.03 22.43 4.93
C ALA A 336 -6.15 21.59 6.20
N SER A 337 -5.44 20.47 6.29
CA SER A 337 -5.46 19.60 7.47
C SER A 337 -4.96 20.31 8.73
N LEU A 338 -3.87 21.09 8.64
CA LEU A 338 -3.33 21.88 9.75
C LEU A 338 -4.38 22.82 10.38
N LYS A 339 -5.25 23.42 9.56
CA LYS A 339 -6.30 24.35 10.02
C LYS A 339 -7.43 23.67 10.80
N THR A 340 -7.59 22.35 10.67
CA THR A 340 -8.62 21.58 11.41
C THR A 340 -8.21 21.27 12.85
N TYR A 341 -6.93 21.48 13.20
CA TYR A 341 -6.43 21.30 14.57
C TYR A 341 -6.52 22.62 15.37
N PRO A 342 -6.64 22.54 16.71
CA PRO A 342 -6.54 23.73 17.56
C PRO A 342 -5.24 24.50 17.32
N ALA A 343 -5.33 25.83 17.35
CA ALA A 343 -4.15 26.70 17.30
C ALA A 343 -3.15 26.31 18.40
N ASP A 344 -1.86 26.38 18.08
CA ASP A 344 -0.72 26.06 18.96
C ASP A 344 -0.57 24.58 19.39
N LEU A 345 -1.44 23.67 18.93
CA LEU A 345 -1.29 22.24 19.23
C LEU A 345 -0.11 21.61 18.49
N LEU A 346 0.11 22.01 17.24
CA LEU A 346 1.06 21.39 16.32
C LEU A 346 2.35 22.20 16.21
N GLN A 347 3.48 21.51 16.04
CA GLN A 347 4.80 22.12 15.82
C GLN A 347 4.83 22.96 14.53
N ALA A 348 5.62 24.04 14.51
CA ALA A 348 5.70 24.95 13.37
C ALA A 348 6.24 24.25 12.09
N GLU A 349 7.13 23.28 12.26
CA GLU A 349 7.79 22.55 11.18
C GLU A 349 6.92 21.42 10.58
N THR A 350 5.74 21.14 11.16
CA THR A 350 4.87 20.02 10.76
C THR A 350 4.61 20.00 9.26
N ARG A 351 4.31 21.17 8.68
CA ARG A 351 4.02 21.31 7.25
C ARG A 351 5.15 20.74 6.39
N THR A 352 6.37 21.21 6.63
CA THR A 352 7.55 20.82 5.86
C THR A 352 7.93 19.37 6.13
N GLN A 353 7.85 18.91 7.38
CA GLN A 353 8.18 17.54 7.74
C GLN A 353 7.23 16.53 7.08
N VAL A 354 5.91 16.79 7.09
CA VAL A 354 4.92 15.92 6.46
C VAL A 354 5.11 15.91 4.94
N PHE A 355 5.30 17.08 4.33
CA PHE A 355 5.53 17.19 2.89
C PHE A 355 6.75 16.36 2.45
N ASP A 356 7.90 16.58 3.09
CA ASP A 356 9.15 15.87 2.76
C ASP A 356 9.02 14.37 3.05
N PHE A 357 8.38 13.98 4.16
CA PHE A 357 8.16 12.59 4.53
C PHE A 357 7.32 11.85 3.49
N VAL A 358 6.21 12.45 3.07
CA VAL A 358 5.30 11.87 2.08
C VAL A 358 6.04 11.74 0.75
N LEU A 359 6.63 12.82 0.23
CA LEU A 359 7.27 12.79 -1.09
C LEU A 359 8.43 11.77 -1.16
N GLU A 360 9.23 11.62 -0.10
CA GLU A 360 10.31 10.62 -0.03
C GLU A 360 9.79 9.18 -0.15
N ARG A 361 8.50 8.90 0.15
CA ARG A 361 7.94 7.54 -0.01
C ARG A 361 7.87 7.08 -1.45
N PHE A 362 7.84 8.01 -2.41
CA PHE A 362 7.94 7.64 -3.82
C PHE A 362 9.22 6.90 -4.16
N ARG A 363 10.30 7.12 -3.42
CA ARG A 363 11.60 6.50 -3.71
C ARG A 363 11.50 4.97 -3.78
N ALA A 364 10.99 4.34 -2.72
CA ALA A 364 10.84 2.89 -2.70
C ALA A 364 9.92 2.39 -3.83
N TRP A 365 8.83 3.11 -4.10
CA TRP A 365 7.87 2.71 -5.13
C TRP A 365 8.46 2.69 -6.54
N TYR A 366 9.27 3.69 -6.89
CA TYR A 366 9.88 3.75 -8.22
C TYR A 366 11.11 2.87 -8.36
N LEU A 367 11.88 2.66 -7.27
CA LEU A 367 12.95 1.66 -7.26
C LEU A 367 12.40 0.25 -7.53
N ASP A 368 11.28 -0.11 -6.91
CA ASP A 368 10.60 -1.39 -7.14
C ASP A 368 10.09 -1.53 -8.59
N LYS A 369 9.83 -0.40 -9.28
CA LYS A 369 9.49 -0.36 -10.71
C LYS A 369 10.71 -0.36 -11.65
N GLY A 370 11.92 -0.50 -11.13
CA GLY A 370 13.15 -0.60 -11.91
C GLY A 370 13.81 0.74 -12.26
N MET A 371 13.35 1.86 -11.70
CA MET A 371 14.02 3.15 -11.84
C MET A 371 15.20 3.23 -10.86
N SER A 372 16.23 4.00 -11.21
CA SER A 372 17.42 4.21 -10.39
C SER A 372 17.22 5.31 -9.33
N SER A 373 18.12 5.35 -8.33
CA SER A 373 18.14 6.44 -7.35
C SER A 373 18.47 7.79 -8.00
N GLU A 374 19.22 7.77 -9.10
CA GLU A 374 19.58 8.97 -9.85
C GLU A 374 18.38 9.58 -10.58
N GLU A 375 17.57 8.73 -11.23
CA GLU A 375 16.31 9.15 -11.86
C GLU A 375 15.35 9.74 -10.82
N PHE A 376 15.18 9.07 -9.68
CA PHE A 376 14.37 9.61 -8.58
C PHE A 376 14.89 10.97 -8.10
N GLN A 377 16.19 11.08 -7.82
CA GLN A 377 16.78 12.30 -7.29
C GLN A 377 16.62 13.48 -8.24
N SER A 378 16.71 13.25 -9.56
CA SER A 378 16.55 14.30 -10.58
C SER A 378 15.19 15.00 -10.54
N VAL A 379 14.14 14.30 -10.12
CA VAL A 379 12.79 14.89 -9.96
C VAL A 379 12.59 15.37 -8.52
N PHE A 380 13.06 14.59 -7.54
CA PHE A 380 12.84 14.85 -6.12
C PHE A 380 13.43 16.19 -5.64
N VAL A 381 14.60 16.59 -6.15
CA VAL A 381 15.23 17.88 -5.81
C VAL A 381 14.34 19.09 -6.14
N LEU A 382 13.46 18.97 -7.14
CA LEU A 382 12.52 20.04 -7.52
C LEU A 382 11.35 20.19 -6.53
N LYS A 383 11.14 19.20 -5.65
CA LYS A 383 10.01 19.11 -4.73
C LYS A 383 8.63 19.40 -5.37
N PRO A 384 8.23 18.72 -6.48
CA PRO A 384 6.91 18.91 -7.05
C PRO A 384 5.81 18.69 -6.00
N SER A 385 4.93 19.66 -5.80
CA SER A 385 3.88 19.61 -4.79
C SER A 385 2.72 18.69 -5.17
N ARG A 386 2.50 18.45 -6.46
CA ARG A 386 1.45 17.58 -6.98
C ARG A 386 2.00 16.18 -7.20
N PRO A 387 1.53 15.14 -6.47
CA PRO A 387 2.05 13.78 -6.63
C PRO A 387 1.86 13.20 -8.05
N LEU A 388 0.77 13.56 -8.74
CA LEU A 388 0.54 13.19 -10.13
C LEU A 388 1.59 13.83 -11.06
N ASP A 389 1.94 15.09 -10.84
CA ASP A 389 2.97 15.79 -11.62
C ASP A 389 4.35 15.15 -11.43
N PHE A 390 4.71 14.80 -10.19
CA PHE A 390 5.91 14.01 -9.90
C PHE A 390 5.93 12.71 -10.71
N HIS A 391 4.80 11.99 -10.76
CA HIS A 391 4.67 10.75 -11.51
C HIS A 391 4.90 10.94 -13.01
N LEU A 392 4.33 12.00 -13.61
CA LEU A 392 4.53 12.31 -15.03
C LEU A 392 6.00 12.64 -15.32
N ARG A 393 6.65 13.43 -14.46
CA ARG A 393 8.07 13.81 -14.60
C ARG A 393 8.99 12.61 -14.51
N ILE A 394 8.83 11.74 -13.51
CA ILE A 394 9.74 10.62 -13.31
C ILE A 394 9.60 9.56 -14.41
N ASN A 395 8.40 9.31 -14.92
CA ASN A 395 8.22 8.47 -16.10
C ASN A 395 8.88 9.07 -17.35
N ALA A 396 8.80 10.39 -17.51
CA ALA A 396 9.46 11.09 -18.61
C ALA A 396 10.98 11.04 -18.51
N VAL A 397 11.53 11.23 -17.31
CA VAL A 397 12.97 11.04 -17.03
C VAL A 397 13.39 9.61 -17.34
N HIS A 398 12.59 8.62 -16.92
CA HIS A 398 12.89 7.22 -17.18
C HIS A 398 12.95 6.90 -18.67
N ALA A 399 12.00 7.43 -19.46
CA ALA A 399 12.01 7.31 -20.91
C ALA A 399 13.19 8.05 -21.55
N PHE A 400 13.48 9.27 -21.09
CA PHE A 400 14.63 10.06 -21.55
C PHE A 400 15.94 9.32 -21.28
N TYR A 401 16.11 8.69 -20.13
CA TYR A 401 17.35 8.00 -19.75
C TYR A 401 17.72 6.82 -20.67
N GLN A 402 16.76 6.31 -21.45
CA GLN A 402 16.99 5.27 -22.47
C GLN A 402 17.53 5.83 -23.80
N LEU A 403 17.52 7.16 -24.00
CA LEU A 403 18.02 7.79 -25.21
C LEU A 403 19.56 7.84 -25.23
N PRO A 404 20.20 7.67 -26.40
CA PRO A 404 21.66 7.82 -26.53
C PRO A 404 22.19 9.18 -26.04
N GLU A 405 21.40 10.25 -26.24
CA GLU A 405 21.74 11.62 -25.92
C GLU A 405 21.65 11.92 -24.41
N ALA A 406 20.99 11.07 -23.62
CA ALA A 406 20.71 11.36 -22.23
C ALA A 406 21.97 11.44 -21.35
N LYS A 407 22.92 10.52 -21.55
CA LYS A 407 24.16 10.50 -20.75
C LYS A 407 25.06 11.71 -21.04
N PRO A 408 25.35 12.08 -22.30
CA PRO A 408 26.09 13.29 -22.60
C PRO A 408 25.39 14.56 -22.09
N LEU A 409 24.07 14.71 -22.33
CA LEU A 409 23.30 15.86 -21.84
C LEU A 409 23.29 15.99 -20.32
N ALA A 410 23.18 14.87 -19.59
CA ALA A 410 23.28 14.85 -18.13
C ALA A 410 24.66 15.30 -17.65
N ALA A 411 25.73 14.83 -18.29
CA ALA A 411 27.10 15.25 -17.97
C ALA A 411 27.31 16.74 -18.25
N ALA A 412 26.84 17.24 -19.38
CA ALA A 412 26.89 18.66 -19.73
C ALA A 412 26.09 19.52 -18.75
N ASN A 413 24.87 19.12 -18.37
CA ASN A 413 24.07 19.83 -17.37
C ASN A 413 24.70 19.81 -15.98
N LYS A 414 25.42 18.74 -15.61
CA LYS A 414 26.21 18.72 -14.38
C LYS A 414 27.39 19.69 -14.42
N ARG A 415 28.05 19.83 -15.57
CA ARG A 415 29.08 20.85 -15.80
C ARG A 415 28.48 22.25 -15.66
N VAL A 416 27.31 22.50 -16.26
CA VAL A 416 26.55 23.75 -16.11
C VAL A 416 26.25 24.05 -14.65
N ALA A 417 25.64 23.11 -13.92
CA ALA A 417 25.29 23.27 -12.51
C ALA A 417 26.52 23.62 -11.65
N ASN A 418 27.65 22.93 -11.87
CA ASN A 418 28.90 23.18 -11.16
C ASN A 418 29.52 24.55 -11.48
N ILE A 419 29.39 25.03 -12.72
CA ILE A 419 29.87 26.36 -13.13
C ILE A 419 29.03 27.44 -12.44
N LEU A 420 27.70 27.29 -12.47
CA LEU A 420 26.75 28.24 -11.88
C LEU A 420 26.85 28.28 -10.35
N ALA A 421 27.02 27.13 -9.69
CA ALA A 421 27.17 27.05 -8.23
C ALA A 421 28.44 27.74 -7.69
N LYS A 422 29.44 27.99 -8.54
CA LYS A 422 30.67 28.72 -8.18
C LYS A 422 30.55 30.24 -8.35
N GLN A 423 29.43 30.75 -8.83
CA GLN A 423 29.17 32.19 -8.92
C GLN A 423 28.44 32.66 -7.67
N ASP A 424 28.81 33.85 -7.16
CA ASP A 424 28.14 34.43 -5.98
C ASP A 424 26.67 34.71 -6.29
N SER A 425 25.79 34.32 -5.36
CA SER A 425 24.32 34.44 -5.45
C SER A 425 23.79 35.88 -5.56
N SER A 426 24.69 36.88 -5.50
CA SER A 426 24.40 38.31 -5.54
C SER A 426 24.26 38.88 -6.94
N ASP A 427 24.65 38.14 -7.99
CA ASP A 427 24.56 38.65 -9.36
C ASP A 427 23.14 38.51 -9.90
N SER A 428 22.51 39.68 -10.03
CA SER A 428 21.30 40.04 -10.77
C SER A 428 20.92 39.08 -11.90
N VAL A 429 19.62 38.92 -12.15
CA VAL A 429 19.05 38.24 -13.33
C VAL A 429 19.84 38.64 -14.59
N LEU A 430 20.74 37.77 -15.02
CA LEU A 430 21.54 37.97 -16.22
C LEU A 430 20.61 37.72 -17.40
N ALA A 431 20.11 38.79 -18.01
CA ALA A 431 19.45 38.71 -19.30
C ALA A 431 20.51 38.49 -20.37
N LEU A 432 20.24 37.57 -21.31
CA LEU A 432 21.11 37.32 -22.44
C LEU A 432 21.12 38.56 -23.36
N ASP A 433 22.31 39.06 -23.68
CA ASP A 433 22.54 40.10 -24.67
C ASP A 433 23.13 39.48 -25.93
N GLU A 434 22.34 39.45 -27.01
CA GLU A 434 22.74 38.87 -28.29
C GLU A 434 23.97 39.57 -28.90
N SER A 435 24.20 40.86 -28.57
CA SER A 435 25.33 41.62 -29.09
C SER A 435 26.67 41.18 -28.51
N LEU A 436 26.65 40.49 -27.36
CA LEU A 436 27.83 39.98 -26.66
C LEU A 436 28.13 38.51 -27.00
N LEU A 437 27.37 37.88 -27.89
CA LEU A 437 27.68 36.57 -28.45
C LEU A 437 28.73 36.74 -29.56
N SER A 438 29.97 36.35 -29.29
CA SER A 438 31.10 36.46 -30.22
C SER A 438 31.29 35.20 -31.06
N GLU A 439 31.25 34.02 -30.44
CA GLU A 439 31.55 32.73 -31.10
C GLU A 439 30.35 32.16 -31.88
N PRO A 440 30.56 31.42 -32.99
CA PRO A 440 29.47 30.76 -33.71
C PRO A 440 28.70 29.73 -32.87
N ALA A 441 29.41 29.01 -32.00
CA ALA A 441 28.84 27.96 -31.15
C ALA A 441 27.85 28.52 -30.11
N GLU A 442 28.16 29.65 -29.47
CA GLU A 442 27.25 30.28 -28.51
C GLU A 442 26.03 30.93 -29.17
N LYS A 443 26.17 31.47 -30.39
CA LYS A 443 25.02 31.97 -31.18
C LYS A 443 24.06 30.85 -31.56
N THR A 444 24.62 29.70 -31.96
CA THR A 444 23.85 28.51 -32.33
C THR A 444 23.09 27.99 -31.12
N LEU A 445 23.79 27.79 -30.00
CA LEU A 445 23.16 27.32 -28.76
C LEU A 445 22.08 28.30 -28.26
N ALA A 446 22.31 29.61 -28.28
CA ALA A 446 21.33 30.61 -27.88
C ALA A 446 20.05 30.55 -28.73
N THR A 447 20.20 30.41 -30.05
CA THR A 447 19.07 30.29 -30.98
C THR A 447 18.28 29.01 -30.72
N GLU A 448 18.96 27.87 -30.57
CA GLU A 448 18.30 26.60 -30.31
C GLU A 448 17.61 26.57 -28.95
N VAL A 449 18.23 27.11 -27.89
CA VAL A 449 17.62 27.23 -26.56
C VAL A 449 16.31 28.02 -26.63
N GLN A 450 16.31 29.17 -27.31
CA GLN A 450 15.11 29.98 -27.47
C GLN A 450 14.01 29.26 -28.28
N GLN A 451 14.38 28.58 -29.37
CA GLN A 451 13.43 27.80 -30.16
C GLN A 451 12.83 26.65 -29.34
N LYS A 452 13.68 25.91 -28.62
CA LYS A 452 13.27 24.78 -27.79
C LYS A 452 12.40 25.24 -26.63
N GLU A 453 12.66 26.41 -26.04
CA GLU A 453 11.78 26.99 -25.03
C GLU A 453 10.35 27.17 -25.53
N LEU A 454 10.18 27.71 -26.74
CA LEU A 454 8.88 27.90 -27.37
C LEU A 454 8.20 26.56 -27.73
N GLU A 455 8.98 25.56 -28.16
CA GLU A 455 8.46 24.23 -28.49
C GLU A 455 7.99 23.46 -27.24
N VAL A 456 8.76 23.49 -26.15
CA VAL A 456 8.49 22.67 -24.96
C VAL A 456 7.53 23.33 -23.97
N ALA A 457 7.37 24.65 -24.02
CA ALA A 457 6.45 25.35 -23.12
C ALA A 457 5.03 24.77 -23.12
N PRO A 458 4.33 24.64 -24.27
CA PRO A 458 3.00 24.04 -24.29
C PRO A 458 3.02 22.58 -23.85
N LEU A 459 4.08 21.81 -24.14
CA LEU A 459 4.19 20.41 -23.73
C LEU A 459 4.25 20.28 -22.20
N PHE A 460 5.12 21.05 -21.56
CA PHE A 460 5.30 21.03 -20.11
C PHE A 460 4.08 21.58 -19.36
N ASP A 461 3.39 22.58 -19.91
CA ASP A 461 2.17 23.14 -19.31
C ASP A 461 1.01 22.12 -19.32
N HIS A 462 1.02 21.16 -20.26
CA HIS A 462 0.06 20.05 -20.34
C HIS A 462 0.60 18.75 -19.71
N GLY A 463 1.72 18.79 -18.98
CA GLY A 463 2.32 17.62 -18.34
C GLY A 463 2.93 16.60 -19.30
N GLN A 464 3.13 16.96 -20.57
CA GLN A 464 3.72 16.10 -21.62
C GLN A 464 5.25 16.10 -21.54
N TYR A 465 5.78 15.78 -20.36
CA TYR A 465 7.23 15.84 -20.08
C TYR A 465 8.05 14.89 -20.96
N THR A 466 7.52 13.73 -21.33
CA THR A 466 8.25 12.76 -22.19
C THR A 466 8.56 13.35 -23.56
N GLU A 467 7.57 13.95 -24.22
CA GLU A 467 7.76 14.60 -25.51
C GLU A 467 8.65 15.84 -25.38
N GLY A 468 8.46 16.63 -24.31
CA GLY A 468 9.30 17.80 -24.07
C GLY A 468 10.78 17.43 -23.85
N LEU A 469 11.08 16.40 -23.05
CA LEU A 469 12.46 15.92 -22.86
C LEU A 469 13.07 15.35 -24.15
N LYS A 470 12.26 14.70 -25.00
CA LYS A 470 12.70 14.24 -26.32
C LYS A 470 12.98 15.41 -27.27
N VAL A 471 12.22 16.50 -27.19
CA VAL A 471 12.52 17.74 -27.93
C VAL A 471 13.83 18.35 -27.45
N LEU A 472 14.04 18.42 -26.13
CA LEU A 472 15.28 18.92 -25.53
C LEU A 472 16.50 18.03 -25.80
N SER A 473 16.31 16.72 -26.07
CA SER A 473 17.43 15.84 -26.40
C SER A 473 18.16 16.25 -27.69
N GLY A 474 17.48 17.00 -28.57
CA GLY A 474 18.07 17.58 -29.77
C GLY A 474 19.15 18.64 -29.50
N LEU A 475 19.23 19.19 -28.29
CA LEU A 475 20.28 20.15 -27.90
C LEU A 475 21.66 19.50 -27.69
N ASN A 476 21.76 18.17 -27.75
CA ASN A 476 22.99 17.46 -27.44
C ASN A 476 24.20 17.98 -28.24
N THR A 477 24.04 18.09 -29.56
CA THR A 477 25.14 18.51 -30.44
C THR A 477 25.57 19.96 -30.21
N SER A 478 24.63 20.88 -30.03
CA SER A 478 24.95 22.29 -29.81
C SER A 478 25.56 22.55 -28.43
N VAL A 479 25.13 21.80 -27.41
CA VAL A 479 25.70 21.83 -26.06
C VAL A 479 27.13 21.29 -26.06
N ASP A 480 27.39 20.16 -26.72
CA ASP A 480 28.74 19.60 -26.85
C ASP A 480 29.66 20.60 -27.59
N THR A 481 29.22 21.12 -28.73
CA THR A 481 29.97 22.10 -29.54
C THR A 481 30.28 23.37 -28.76
N PHE A 482 29.30 23.90 -28.00
CA PHE A 482 29.53 25.04 -27.12
C PHE A 482 30.65 24.76 -26.11
N PHE A 483 30.68 23.58 -25.51
CA PHE A 483 31.65 23.26 -24.48
C PHE A 483 33.05 22.93 -25.00
N ASP A 484 33.16 22.53 -26.26
CA ASP A 484 34.41 22.32 -26.99
C ASP A 484 35.01 23.64 -27.49
N ASP A 485 34.18 24.54 -28.03
CA ASP A 485 34.64 25.76 -28.70
C ASP A 485 34.61 27.01 -27.80
N VAL A 486 33.82 27.02 -26.73
CA VAL A 486 33.57 28.23 -25.92
C VAL A 486 34.11 28.08 -24.50
N MET A 487 35.10 28.93 -24.17
CA MET A 487 35.58 29.07 -22.79
C MET A 487 34.67 30.00 -21.98
N VAL A 488 33.85 29.42 -21.10
CA VAL A 488 32.88 30.18 -20.27
C VAL A 488 33.56 31.19 -19.34
N MET A 489 34.69 30.81 -18.73
CA MET A 489 35.47 31.68 -17.86
C MET A 489 36.48 32.47 -18.69
N THR A 490 36.11 33.68 -19.09
CA THR A 490 36.93 34.62 -19.86
C THR A 490 37.26 35.86 -19.02
N ASP A 491 38.32 36.57 -19.40
CA ASP A 491 38.78 37.81 -18.75
C ASP A 491 37.78 38.97 -18.94
N ASP A 492 37.00 38.94 -20.03
CA ASP A 492 35.93 39.92 -20.27
C ASP A 492 34.71 39.59 -19.41
N VAL A 493 34.48 40.40 -18.38
CA VAL A 493 33.38 40.23 -17.42
C VAL A 493 32.01 40.27 -18.10
N ALA A 494 31.83 41.10 -19.13
CA ALA A 494 30.55 41.21 -19.83
C ALA A 494 30.25 39.93 -20.63
N VAL A 495 31.24 39.41 -21.36
CA VAL A 495 31.10 38.15 -22.12
C VAL A 495 30.93 36.95 -21.17
N LYS A 496 31.70 36.91 -20.07
CA LYS A 496 31.56 35.88 -19.02
C LYS A 496 30.11 35.84 -18.50
N ASN A 497 29.58 36.99 -18.10
CA ASN A 497 28.22 37.09 -17.57
C ASN A 497 27.17 36.71 -18.61
N ASN A 498 27.37 37.07 -19.88
CA ASN A 498 26.46 36.68 -20.96
C ASN A 498 26.44 35.14 -21.18
N ARG A 499 27.61 34.50 -21.14
CA ARG A 499 27.73 33.03 -21.23
C ARG A 499 27.07 32.33 -20.04
N LEU A 500 27.22 32.88 -18.83
CA LEU A 500 26.52 32.38 -17.64
C LEU A 500 24.99 32.53 -17.77
N ALA A 501 24.51 33.60 -18.39
CA ALA A 501 23.09 33.79 -18.70
C ALA A 501 22.57 32.67 -19.62
N LEU A 502 23.28 32.38 -20.71
CA LEU A 502 22.94 31.31 -21.65
C LEU A 502 22.90 29.94 -20.95
N LEU A 503 23.90 29.63 -20.12
CA LEU A 503 23.93 28.39 -19.35
C LEU A 503 22.77 28.29 -18.34
N LYS A 504 22.38 29.41 -17.73
CA LYS A 504 21.23 29.46 -16.82
C LYS A 504 19.91 29.25 -17.57
N GLN A 505 19.75 29.81 -18.77
CA GLN A 505 18.59 29.54 -19.63
C GLN A 505 18.50 28.06 -20.01
N LEU A 506 19.62 27.48 -20.44
CA LEU A 506 19.72 26.05 -20.74
C LEU A 506 19.33 25.18 -19.53
N GLN A 507 19.88 25.47 -18.35
CA GLN A 507 19.53 24.74 -17.12
C GLN A 507 18.04 24.88 -16.79
N SER A 508 17.48 26.09 -16.92
CA SER A 508 16.09 26.38 -16.59
C SER A 508 15.12 25.58 -17.46
N LEU A 509 15.45 25.32 -18.73
CA LEU A 509 14.66 24.45 -19.61
C LEU A 509 14.50 23.04 -19.06
N PHE A 510 15.60 22.41 -18.65
CA PHE A 510 15.55 21.05 -18.10
C PHE A 510 14.84 21.04 -16.75
N LEU A 511 15.10 22.02 -15.87
CA LEU A 511 14.48 22.14 -14.54
C LEU A 511 12.95 22.27 -14.59
N ARG A 512 12.34 22.66 -15.73
CA ARG A 512 10.88 22.58 -15.92
C ARG A 512 10.34 21.16 -15.88
N SER A 513 11.17 20.14 -16.07
CA SER A 513 10.84 18.71 -16.00
C SER A 513 11.60 17.98 -14.88
N ALA A 514 12.94 18.05 -14.87
CA ALA A 514 13.83 17.40 -13.92
C ALA A 514 15.21 18.07 -13.91
N ASP A 515 15.92 17.99 -12.79
CA ASP A 515 17.35 18.30 -12.73
C ASP A 515 18.17 17.10 -13.23
N ILE A 516 18.35 17.04 -14.55
CA ILE A 516 19.05 15.93 -15.21
C ILE A 516 20.54 15.85 -14.86
N SER A 517 21.11 16.84 -14.16
CA SER A 517 22.50 16.76 -13.67
C SER A 517 22.71 15.60 -12.69
N HIS A 518 21.65 15.18 -12.00
CA HIS A 518 21.66 14.03 -11.09
C HIS A 518 21.73 12.67 -11.80
N LEU A 519 21.47 12.61 -13.11
CA LEU A 519 21.51 11.37 -13.90
C LEU A 519 22.95 10.90 -14.21
N HIS A 520 23.95 11.77 -14.02
CA HIS A 520 25.35 11.47 -14.26
C HIS A 520 26.09 11.17 -12.95
N LYS A 521 26.59 9.94 -12.80
CA LYS A 521 27.49 9.55 -11.70
C LYS A 521 28.87 10.17 -11.93
N SER A 522 29.40 10.85 -10.92
CA SER A 522 30.77 11.38 -10.92
C SER A 522 31.80 10.27 -11.04
#